data_AF-A0A832XHQ1-F1
#
_entry.id   AF-A0A832XHQ1-F1
#
_cell.length_a   1.000
_cell.length_b   1.000
_cell.length_c   1.000
_cell.angle_alpha   90.00
_cell.angle_beta   90.00
_cell.angle_gamma   90.00
#
_symmetry.space_group_name_H-M   'P 1'
#
loop_
_entity.id
_entity.type
_entity.pdbx_description
1 polymer ?
#
loop_
_entity_poly.entity_id
_entity_poly.type
_entity_poly.pdbx_seq_one_letter_code
_entity_poly.pdbx_strand_id
1 'polypeptide(L)'
;MAEENADEQAEATTEEAVSEDAELEKELESEEEQERLPFPNARVVRLLKSELDPDKMVRARVKKELNEWLGELVRRISREINKSPYTVVEAQDLHKATKKYDQLDEVAQQKERLISYMNRIKGDCNILIEDVEKSFDVGGNVRRGRKLSAAAQEEQDAQQAENEEE
;
A
#
# COMPACT_ATOMS: atom_id res chain seq x y z
N MET A 1 -18.17 42.78 -54.83
CA MET A 1 -18.89 41.49 -54.77
C MET A 1 -17.83 40.40 -54.85
N ALA A 2 -17.58 39.54 -53.88
CA ALA A 2 -18.09 39.36 -52.52
C ALA A 2 -16.95 38.67 -51.75
N GLU A 3 -16.57 39.21 -50.60
CA GLU A 3 -15.77 38.53 -49.58
C GLU A 3 -16.77 37.97 -48.56
N GLU A 4 -16.77 36.66 -48.30
CA GLU A 4 -17.23 36.05 -47.05
C GLU A 4 -17.09 34.53 -47.12
N ASN A 5 -16.30 33.96 -46.20
CA ASN A 5 -16.62 32.78 -45.39
C ASN A 5 -15.33 32.22 -44.78
N ALA A 6 -14.95 32.77 -43.63
CA ALA A 6 -13.93 32.22 -42.76
C ALA A 6 -14.28 32.58 -41.30
N ASP A 7 -15.51 32.33 -40.86
CA ASP A 7 -15.89 32.51 -39.45
C ASP A 7 -17.13 31.67 -39.12
N GLU A 8 -16.94 30.38 -38.81
CA GLU A 8 -18.07 29.55 -38.35
C GLU A 8 -17.66 28.32 -37.50
N GLN A 9 -16.49 28.34 -36.84
CA GLN A 9 -16.03 27.20 -36.02
C GLN A 9 -15.63 27.54 -34.57
N ALA A 10 -16.04 28.70 -34.03
CA ALA A 10 -15.62 29.12 -32.69
C ALA A 10 -16.69 29.09 -31.59
N GLU A 11 -17.93 28.63 -31.83
CA GLU A 11 -19.04 28.88 -30.88
C GLU A 11 -19.64 27.66 -30.15
N ALA A 12 -19.15 26.44 -30.32
CA ALA A 12 -19.81 25.25 -29.72
C ALA A 12 -19.25 24.74 -28.38
N THR A 13 -18.18 25.33 -27.82
CA THR A 13 -17.46 24.75 -26.65
C THR A 13 -17.56 25.54 -25.35
N THR A 14 -18.37 26.61 -25.29
CA THR A 14 -18.34 27.55 -24.14
C THR A 14 -19.59 27.49 -23.26
N GLU A 15 -20.70 26.90 -23.70
CA GLU A 15 -21.98 26.95 -22.97
C GLU A 15 -22.16 25.84 -21.91
N GLU A 16 -21.58 24.64 -22.11
CA GLU A 16 -21.75 23.52 -21.15
C GLU A 16 -20.93 23.66 -19.85
N ALA A 17 -19.84 24.44 -19.87
CA ALA A 17 -19.02 24.67 -18.67
C ALA A 17 -19.66 25.67 -17.69
N VAL A 18 -20.61 26.49 -18.15
CA VAL A 18 -21.22 27.57 -17.35
C VAL A 18 -22.42 27.06 -16.54
N SER A 19 -23.08 25.97 -16.96
CA SER A 19 -24.26 25.44 -16.26
C SER A 19 -23.93 24.59 -15.02
N GLU A 20 -22.83 23.83 -15.03
CA GLU A 20 -22.47 22.98 -13.89
C GLU A 20 -21.89 23.76 -12.69
N ASP A 21 -21.16 24.85 -12.93
CA ASP A 21 -20.59 25.70 -11.87
C ASP A 21 -21.69 26.36 -11.03
N ALA A 22 -22.81 26.75 -11.65
CA ALA A 22 -23.95 27.36 -10.96
C ALA A 22 -24.77 26.39 -10.07
N GLU A 23 -24.76 25.09 -10.38
CA GLU A 23 -25.39 24.07 -9.52
C GLU A 23 -24.48 23.66 -8.35
N LEU A 24 -23.15 23.76 -8.50
CA LEU A 24 -22.18 23.46 -7.45
C LEU A 24 -22.25 24.44 -6.27
N GLU A 25 -22.59 25.70 -6.51
CA GLU A 25 -22.74 26.73 -5.47
C GLU A 25 -24.00 26.54 -4.61
N LYS A 26 -25.04 25.89 -5.14
CA LYS A 26 -26.37 25.83 -4.50
C LYS A 26 -26.53 24.77 -3.42
N GLU A 27 -25.59 23.83 -3.32
CA GLU A 27 -25.72 22.65 -2.46
C GLU A 27 -24.96 22.77 -1.11
N LEU A 28 -24.39 23.94 -0.82
CA LEU A 28 -23.67 24.21 0.43
C LEU A 28 -24.58 25.01 1.37
N GLU A 29 -24.97 24.35 2.46
CA GLU A 29 -25.63 24.94 3.64
C GLU A 29 -24.95 26.28 3.99
N SER A 30 -25.71 27.37 3.99
CA SER A 30 -25.40 28.78 4.32
C SER A 30 -24.07 29.40 3.86
N GLU A 31 -24.12 30.65 3.39
CA GLU A 31 -22.93 31.46 3.05
C GLU A 31 -21.92 31.52 4.22
N GLU A 32 -22.40 31.50 5.46
CA GLU A 32 -21.60 31.49 6.69
C GLU A 32 -20.70 30.24 6.85
N GLU A 33 -21.15 29.06 6.42
CA GLU A 33 -20.33 27.85 6.48
C GLU A 33 -19.30 27.82 5.36
N GLN A 34 -19.59 28.46 4.23
CA GLN A 34 -18.62 28.62 3.14
C GLN A 34 -17.47 29.55 3.54
N GLU A 35 -17.75 30.63 4.27
CA GLU A 35 -16.73 31.55 4.79
C GLU A 35 -15.81 30.91 5.84
N ARG A 36 -16.31 29.90 6.58
CA ARG A 36 -15.52 29.21 7.61
C ARG A 36 -14.50 28.22 7.05
N LEU A 37 -14.64 27.84 5.78
CA LEU A 37 -13.76 26.85 5.17
C LEU A 37 -12.35 27.43 4.93
N PRO A 38 -11.29 26.63 5.11
CA PRO A 38 -9.91 27.09 4.92
C PRO A 38 -9.58 27.38 3.45
N PHE A 39 -10.31 26.79 2.50
CA PHE A 39 -10.10 26.98 1.06
C PHE A 39 -11.42 27.21 0.31
N PRO A 40 -11.37 27.87 -0.88
CA PRO A 40 -12.52 27.97 -1.77
C PRO A 40 -12.99 26.58 -2.24
N ASN A 41 -14.22 26.20 -1.87
CA ASN A 41 -14.72 24.85 -2.10
C ASN A 41 -14.80 24.49 -3.59
N ALA A 42 -15.21 25.43 -4.44
CA ALA A 42 -15.28 25.25 -5.90
C ALA A 42 -13.93 24.80 -6.50
N ARG A 43 -12.80 25.39 -6.04
CA ARG A 43 -11.47 25.03 -6.53
C ARG A 43 -11.06 23.62 -6.12
N VAL A 44 -11.38 23.24 -4.88
CA VAL A 44 -11.09 21.89 -4.35
C VAL A 44 -11.91 20.85 -5.11
N VAL A 45 -13.21 21.11 -5.34
CA VAL A 45 -14.09 20.19 -6.08
C VAL A 45 -13.67 20.04 -7.54
N ARG A 46 -13.21 21.11 -8.19
CA ARG A 46 -12.70 21.04 -9.57
C ARG A 46 -11.46 20.15 -9.68
N LEU A 47 -10.53 20.27 -8.75
CA LEU A 47 -9.35 19.42 -8.69
C LEU A 47 -9.72 17.96 -8.35
N LEU A 48 -10.73 17.76 -7.51
CA LEU A 48 -11.22 16.42 -7.19
C LEU A 48 -11.86 15.76 -8.41
N LYS A 49 -12.70 16.48 -9.15
CA LYS A 49 -13.37 15.96 -10.36
C LYS A 49 -12.40 15.67 -11.50
N SER A 50 -11.28 16.39 -11.62
CA SER A 50 -10.30 16.13 -12.69
C SER A 50 -9.58 14.80 -12.57
N GLU A 51 -9.52 14.23 -11.36
CA GLU A 51 -8.87 12.93 -11.08
C GLU A 51 -9.89 11.79 -10.92
N LEU A 52 -11.19 12.09 -10.93
CA LEU A 52 -12.27 11.11 -10.84
C LEU A 52 -12.84 10.80 -12.22
N ASP A 53 -13.45 9.62 -12.34
CA ASP A 53 -14.23 9.28 -13.54
C ASP A 53 -15.39 10.27 -13.71
N PRO A 54 -15.72 10.69 -14.95
CA PRO A 54 -16.70 11.74 -15.22
C PRO A 54 -18.11 11.38 -14.69
N ASP A 55 -18.42 10.09 -14.57
CA ASP A 55 -19.72 9.61 -14.10
C ASP A 55 -19.87 9.60 -12.56
N LYS A 56 -18.82 9.96 -11.81
CA LYS A 56 -18.82 9.90 -10.35
C LYS A 56 -19.36 11.19 -9.72
N MET A 57 -20.49 11.07 -9.02
CA MET A 57 -21.06 12.15 -8.21
C MET A 57 -20.44 12.21 -6.81
N VAL A 58 -20.04 13.41 -6.37
CA VAL A 58 -19.46 13.66 -5.04
C VAL A 58 -20.51 14.32 -4.14
N ARG A 59 -20.81 13.71 -2.99
CA ARG A 59 -21.76 14.27 -2.01
C ARG A 59 -21.21 15.52 -1.30
N ALA A 60 -22.08 16.45 -0.93
CA ALA A 60 -21.73 17.69 -0.23
C ALA A 60 -20.86 17.47 1.03
N ARG A 61 -21.15 16.44 1.84
CA ARG A 61 -20.35 16.09 3.03
C ARG A 61 -18.89 15.79 2.70
N VAL A 62 -18.63 15.07 1.61
CA VAL A 62 -17.26 14.71 1.19
C VAL A 62 -16.51 15.95 0.75
N LYS A 63 -17.19 16.89 0.05
CA LYS A 63 -16.61 18.18 -0.35
C LYS A 63 -16.15 18.99 0.88
N LYS A 64 -17.00 19.09 1.91
CA LYS A 64 -16.69 19.79 3.18
C LYS A 64 -15.54 19.11 3.94
N GLU A 65 -15.63 17.80 4.15
CA GLU A 65 -14.62 17.03 4.90
C GLU A 65 -13.25 17.06 4.23
N LEU A 66 -13.19 17.00 2.89
CA LEU A 66 -11.94 17.12 2.15
C LEU A 66 -11.31 18.51 2.35
N ASN A 67 -12.11 19.57 2.34
CA ASN A 67 -11.62 20.93 2.53
C ASN A 67 -11.06 21.13 3.96
N GLU A 68 -11.77 20.64 4.97
CA GLU A 68 -11.27 20.64 6.36
C GLU A 68 -9.98 19.83 6.51
N TRP A 69 -9.90 18.66 5.85
CA TRP A 69 -8.73 17.81 5.87
C TRP A 69 -7.51 18.48 5.22
N LEU A 70 -7.70 19.15 4.09
CA LEU A 70 -6.63 19.95 3.46
C LEU A 70 -6.13 21.05 4.41
N GLY A 71 -7.04 21.71 5.14
CA GLY A 71 -6.66 22.71 6.14
C GLY A 71 -5.83 22.12 7.28
N GLU A 72 -6.20 20.92 7.74
CA GLU A 72 -5.44 20.20 8.76
C GLU A 72 -4.08 19.72 8.23
N LEU A 73 -3.99 19.30 6.97
CA LEU A 73 -2.73 18.93 6.33
C LEU A 73 -1.76 20.12 6.31
N VAL A 74 -2.24 21.30 5.90
CA VAL A 74 -1.43 22.53 5.94
C VAL A 74 -1.00 22.85 7.36
N ARG A 75 -1.89 22.76 8.36
CA ARG A 75 -1.50 22.95 9.78
C ARG A 75 -0.39 22.00 10.21
N ARG A 76 -0.44 20.73 9.80
CA ARG A 76 0.62 19.75 10.12
C ARG A 76 1.95 20.11 9.45
N ILE A 77 1.92 20.48 8.18
CA ILE A 77 3.11 20.92 7.44
C ILE A 77 3.70 22.18 8.09
N SER A 78 2.87 23.17 8.43
CA SER A 78 3.30 24.39 9.12
C SER A 78 3.92 24.11 10.48
N ARG A 79 3.37 23.17 11.27
CA ARG A 79 3.97 22.74 12.54
C ARG A 79 5.34 22.08 12.34
N GLU A 80 5.52 21.35 11.25
CA GLU A 80 6.80 20.71 10.92
C GLU A 80 7.84 21.75 10.47
N ILE A 81 7.44 22.69 9.63
CA ILE A 81 8.27 23.82 9.20
C ILE A 81 8.71 24.65 10.41
N ASN A 82 7.82 24.90 11.37
CA ASN A 82 8.11 25.67 12.58
C ASN A 82 9.12 24.99 13.53
N LYS A 83 9.51 23.74 13.28
CA LYS A 83 10.63 23.10 14.00
C LYS A 83 11.99 23.59 13.51
N SER A 84 12.04 24.23 12.34
CA SER A 84 13.26 24.85 11.82
C SER A 84 13.63 26.05 12.70
N PRO A 85 14.91 26.22 13.08
CA PRO A 85 15.35 27.31 13.97
C PRO A 85 15.43 28.67 13.27
N TYR A 86 15.13 28.73 11.97
CA TYR A 86 15.23 29.93 11.16
C TYR A 86 13.94 30.75 11.20
N THR A 87 14.09 32.07 11.22
CA THR A 87 12.96 33.03 11.26
C THR A 87 12.24 33.15 9.92
N VAL A 88 12.93 32.83 8.81
CA VAL A 88 12.39 32.87 7.46
C VAL A 88 12.17 31.43 6.99
N VAL A 89 10.97 31.15 6.48
CA VAL A 89 10.64 29.85 5.88
C VAL A 89 11.05 29.87 4.42
N GLU A 90 11.97 28.98 4.04
CA GLU A 90 12.39 28.83 2.65
C GLU A 90 11.71 27.63 1.97
N ALA A 91 11.78 27.59 0.64
CA ALA A 91 11.27 26.46 -0.14
C ALA A 91 11.90 25.12 0.27
N GLN A 92 13.14 25.14 0.80
CA GLN A 92 13.81 23.95 1.32
C GLN A 92 13.11 23.38 2.56
N ASP A 93 12.61 24.23 3.47
CA ASP A 93 11.88 23.80 4.67
C ASP A 93 10.56 23.15 4.29
N LEU A 94 9.85 23.72 3.30
CA LEU A 94 8.61 23.15 2.78
C LEU A 94 8.85 21.79 2.11
N HIS A 95 9.87 21.68 1.26
CA HIS A 95 10.20 20.42 0.60
C HIS A 95 10.56 19.35 1.63
N LYS A 96 11.34 19.70 2.67
CA LYS A 96 11.69 18.79 3.75
C LYS A 96 10.46 18.33 4.57
N ALA A 97 9.50 19.22 4.81
CA ALA A 97 8.27 18.90 5.52
C ALA A 97 7.33 18.01 4.68
N THR A 98 7.25 18.27 3.37
CA THR A 98 6.36 17.57 2.43
C THR A 98 6.89 16.19 2.05
N LYS A 99 8.22 16.01 2.00
CA LYS A 99 8.89 14.75 1.65
C LYS A 99 8.39 13.53 2.44
N LYS A 100 7.97 13.72 3.68
CA LYS A 100 7.40 12.64 4.52
C LYS A 100 6.10 12.08 3.95
N TYR A 101 5.30 12.92 3.32
CA TYR A 101 4.02 12.54 2.71
C TYR A 101 4.24 11.96 1.31
N ASP A 102 5.17 12.52 0.53
CA ASP A 102 5.52 11.99 -0.80
C ASP A 102 6.07 10.56 -0.72
N GLN A 103 6.86 10.26 0.31
CA GLN A 103 7.49 8.96 0.49
C GLN A 103 6.58 7.91 1.14
N LEU A 104 5.33 8.25 1.50
CA LEU A 104 4.47 7.33 2.26
C LEU A 104 4.17 6.05 1.47
N ASP A 105 3.90 6.19 0.16
CA ASP A 105 3.63 5.06 -0.73
C ASP A 105 4.88 4.21 -0.98
N GLU A 106 6.04 4.86 -1.14
CA GLU A 106 7.33 4.17 -1.28
C GLU A 106 7.64 3.35 -0.02
N VAL A 107 7.42 3.93 1.17
CA VAL A 107 7.61 3.26 2.46
C VAL A 107 6.66 2.08 2.61
N ALA A 108 5.41 2.20 2.19
CA ALA A 108 4.44 1.11 2.22
C ALA A 108 4.88 -0.06 1.31
N GLN A 109 5.35 0.23 0.10
CA GLN A 109 5.88 -0.78 -0.82
C GLN A 109 7.17 -1.43 -0.30
N GLN A 110 8.07 -0.63 0.28
CA GLN A 110 9.29 -1.13 0.90
C GLN A 110 9.01 -2.05 2.08
N LYS A 111 8.01 -1.71 2.91
CA LYS A 111 7.54 -2.58 4.00
C LYS A 111 7.10 -3.93 3.48
N GLU A 112 6.25 -3.97 2.45
CA GLU A 112 5.75 -5.23 1.88
C GLU A 112 6.87 -6.08 1.28
N ARG A 113 7.80 -5.42 0.56
CA ARG A 113 8.99 -6.07 0.03
C ARG A 113 9.86 -6.66 1.15
N LEU A 114 10.06 -5.93 2.24
CA LEU A 114 10.88 -6.37 3.36
C LEU A 114 10.26 -7.57 4.08
N ILE A 115 8.93 -7.57 4.28
CA ILE A 115 8.21 -8.72 4.84
C ILE A 115 8.37 -9.94 3.95
N SER A 116 8.19 -9.77 2.63
CA SER A 116 8.40 -10.84 1.65
C SER A 116 9.83 -11.41 1.72
N TYR A 117 10.82 -10.54 1.86
CA TYR A 117 12.22 -10.94 2.00
C TYR A 117 12.49 -11.69 3.32
N MET A 118 11.95 -11.21 4.44
CA MET A 118 12.05 -11.89 5.74
C MET A 118 11.40 -13.28 5.71
N ASN A 119 10.25 -13.42 5.03
CA ASN A 119 9.59 -14.72 4.87
C ASN A 119 10.44 -15.70 4.04
N ARG A 120 11.19 -15.22 3.04
CA ARG A 120 12.13 -16.05 2.28
C ARG A 120 13.26 -16.56 3.18
N ILE A 121 13.91 -15.66 3.93
CA ILE A 121 14.99 -16.03 4.87
C ILE A 121 14.47 -17.05 5.90
N LYS A 122 13.25 -16.86 6.41
CA LYS A 122 12.63 -17.82 7.33
C LYS A 122 12.45 -19.19 6.68
N GLY A 123 12.03 -19.24 5.41
CA GLY A 123 11.94 -20.47 4.62
C GLY A 123 13.31 -21.15 4.49
N ASP A 124 14.35 -20.39 4.16
CA ASP A 124 15.72 -20.90 4.06
C ASP A 124 16.20 -21.47 5.40
N CYS A 125 15.93 -20.77 6.51
CA CYS A 125 16.22 -21.28 7.86
C CYS A 125 15.48 -22.59 8.16
N ASN A 126 14.22 -22.73 7.75
CA ASN A 126 13.46 -23.97 7.96
C ASN A 126 14.05 -25.14 7.17
N ILE A 127 14.47 -24.91 5.92
CA ILE A 127 15.14 -25.93 5.10
C ILE A 127 16.45 -26.37 5.78
N LEU A 128 17.25 -25.40 6.25
CA LEU A 128 18.49 -25.69 6.98
C LEU A 128 18.23 -26.50 8.26
N ILE A 129 17.15 -26.21 8.99
CA ILE A 129 16.75 -26.99 10.16
C ILE A 129 16.41 -28.43 9.77
N GLU A 130 15.60 -28.63 8.74
CA GLU A 130 15.24 -29.98 8.27
C GLU A 130 16.47 -30.78 7.82
N ASP A 131 17.41 -30.14 7.12
CA ASP A 131 18.62 -30.80 6.63
C ASP A 131 19.52 -31.24 7.80
N VAL A 132 19.65 -30.38 8.81
CA VAL A 132 20.33 -30.70 10.08
C VAL A 132 19.64 -31.91 10.73
N GLU A 133 18.33 -31.86 10.97
CA GLU A 133 17.59 -32.96 11.58
C GLU A 133 17.75 -34.28 10.80
N LYS A 134 17.60 -34.25 9.47
CA LYS A 134 17.80 -35.44 8.59
C LYS A 134 19.22 -35.99 8.71
N SER A 135 20.24 -35.13 8.69
CA SER A 135 21.65 -35.55 8.78
C SER A 135 21.98 -36.23 10.12
N PHE A 136 21.38 -35.77 11.22
CA PHE A 136 21.59 -36.35 12.54
C PHE A 136 20.72 -37.60 12.80
N ASP A 137 19.56 -37.72 12.15
CA ASP A 137 18.66 -38.88 12.30
C ASP A 137 19.16 -40.13 11.53
N VAL A 138 20.01 -39.94 10.50
CA VAL A 138 20.71 -41.04 9.80
C VAL A 138 21.66 -41.81 10.74
N GLY A 139 22.13 -41.20 11.83
CA GLY A 139 22.91 -41.86 12.87
C GLY A 139 22.10 -42.81 13.78
N GLY A 140 20.76 -42.69 13.78
CA GLY A 140 19.86 -43.53 14.58
C GLY A 140 19.48 -44.86 13.93
N ASN A 141 19.44 -44.91 12.59
CA ASN A 141 19.02 -46.11 11.85
C ASN A 141 20.10 -47.21 11.78
N VAL A 142 21.39 -46.86 11.93
CA VAL A 142 22.49 -47.86 11.92
C VAL A 142 22.41 -48.83 13.11
N ARG A 143 21.78 -48.41 14.23
CA ARG A 143 21.60 -49.27 15.42
C ARG A 143 20.35 -50.15 15.38
N ARG A 144 19.33 -49.80 14.59
CA ARG A 144 18.11 -50.63 14.46
C ARG A 144 18.30 -51.78 13.47
N GLY A 145 19.00 -51.57 12.35
CA GLY A 145 19.28 -52.64 11.38
C GLY A 145 20.13 -53.79 11.94
N ARG A 146 21.08 -53.49 12.83
CA ARG A 146 21.98 -54.51 13.41
C ARG A 146 21.31 -55.41 14.46
N LYS A 147 20.23 -54.95 15.11
CA LYS A 147 19.45 -55.77 16.05
C LYS A 147 18.50 -56.73 15.33
N LEU A 148 17.93 -56.28 14.20
CA LEU A 148 17.06 -57.10 13.37
C LEU A 148 17.83 -58.22 12.67
N SER A 149 19.06 -57.97 12.22
CA SER A 149 19.90 -59.03 11.63
C SER A 149 20.39 -60.04 12.66
N ALA A 150 20.66 -59.62 13.91
CA ALA A 150 21.09 -60.54 14.98
C ALA A 150 19.94 -61.46 15.45
N ALA A 151 18.73 -60.92 15.60
CA ALA A 151 17.55 -61.71 15.99
C ALA A 151 17.13 -62.71 14.89
N ALA A 152 17.26 -62.32 13.61
CA ALA A 152 17.00 -63.22 12.49
C ALA A 152 18.03 -64.35 12.38
N GLN A 153 19.28 -64.12 12.81
CA GLN A 153 20.32 -65.14 12.84
C GLN A 153 20.08 -66.14 13.99
N GLU A 154 19.71 -65.65 15.18
CA GLU A 154 19.37 -66.52 16.33
C GLU A 154 18.15 -67.41 16.07
N GLU A 155 17.12 -66.91 15.37
CA GLU A 155 15.96 -67.73 14.99
C GLU A 155 16.32 -68.81 13.95
N GLN A 156 17.26 -68.53 13.03
CA GLN A 156 17.71 -69.53 12.06
C GLN A 156 18.62 -70.58 12.68
N ASP A 157 19.51 -70.19 13.59
CA ASP A 157 20.42 -71.09 14.29
C ASP A 157 19.64 -72.02 15.26
N ALA A 158 18.58 -71.52 15.91
CA ALA A 158 17.70 -72.33 16.76
C ALA A 158 16.88 -73.36 15.95
N GLN A 159 16.38 -72.98 14.77
CA GLN A 159 15.63 -73.89 13.88
C GLN A 159 16.52 -74.94 13.22
N GLN A 160 17.83 -74.67 13.03
CA GLN A 160 18.77 -75.67 12.53
C GLN A 160 19.15 -76.68 13.61
N ALA A 161 19.31 -76.26 14.87
CA ALA A 161 19.61 -77.16 15.97
C ALA A 161 18.46 -78.16 16.26
N GLU A 162 17.20 -77.73 16.14
CA GLU A 162 16.04 -78.62 16.35
C GLU A 162 15.87 -79.67 15.24
N ASN A 163 16.35 -79.40 14.01
CA ASN A 163 16.26 -80.36 12.89
C ASN A 163 17.42 -81.36 12.84
N GLU A 164 18.48 -81.17 13.64
CA GLU A 164 19.62 -82.10 13.72
C GLU A 164 19.50 -83.10 14.90
N GLU A 165 18.50 -82.95 15.77
CA GLU A 165 18.23 -83.85 16.91
C GLU A 165 17.08 -84.87 16.67
N GLU A 166 16.46 -84.89 15.49
CA GLU A 166 15.49 -85.93 15.03
C GLU A 166 16.14 -86.96 14.08
#